data_AF-A0AA35P0E0-F1
#
_entry.id   AF-A0AA35P0E0-F1
#
_cell.length_a   1.000
_cell.length_b   1.000
_cell.length_c   1.000
_cell.angle_alpha   90.00
_cell.angle_beta   90.00
_cell.angle_gamma   90.00
#
_symmetry.space_group_name_H-M   'P 1'
#
loop_
_entity.id
_entity.type
_entity.pdbx_description
1 polymer ?
#
loop_
_entity_poly.entity_id
_entity_poly.type
_entity_poly.pdbx_seq_one_letter_code
_entity_poly.pdbx_strand_id
1 'polypeptide(L)'
;MIQHLCQVFGRRLCQLDTKTYHAFPSLQAMAGADTEARLRDLGFGYRARFVSESARAVLKTLGGAAGLQQLRAVPYEQARHALCTLPGVGAKVADCVCLMSLDKAEAVPVDTHIWQVAKRYYGQELGMGARSVTERVHREIGNFFRSLWGPYAGWAQAVLFCADLRKYQESSDPDAKHRCVKVARSTLPTLTS
;
A
#
# COMPACT_ATOMS: atom_id res chain seq x y z
N MET A 1 -9.32 12.93 7.11
CA MET A 1 -8.75 13.28 5.79
C MET A 1 -9.60 12.74 4.63
N ILE A 2 -9.64 11.42 4.38
CA ILE A 2 -10.37 10.86 3.21
C ILE A 2 -11.86 11.22 3.21
N GLN A 3 -12.53 11.17 4.37
CA GLN A 3 -13.94 11.57 4.46
C GLN A 3 -14.17 13.03 4.05
N HIS A 4 -13.32 13.96 4.49
CA HIS A 4 -13.41 15.38 4.10
C HIS A 4 -13.14 15.57 2.60
N LEU A 5 -12.18 14.82 2.04
CA LEU A 5 -11.92 14.82 0.61
C LEU A 5 -13.15 14.36 -0.20
N CYS A 6 -13.83 13.29 0.22
CA CYS A 6 -15.07 12.86 -0.43
C CYS A 6 -16.21 13.88 -0.25
N GLN A 7 -16.32 14.52 0.92
CA GLN A 7 -17.35 15.54 1.16
C GLN A 7 -17.17 16.78 0.28
N VAL A 8 -15.93 17.19 0.00
CA VAL A 8 -15.64 18.44 -0.73
C VAL A 8 -15.54 18.26 -2.24
N PHE A 9 -15.01 17.12 -2.70
CA PHE A 9 -14.77 16.86 -4.13
C PHE A 9 -15.63 15.72 -4.69
N GLY A 10 -16.29 14.95 -3.84
CA GLY A 10 -17.12 13.83 -4.23
C GLY A 10 -18.56 14.23 -4.51
N ARG A 11 -19.20 13.54 -5.44
CA ARG A 11 -20.64 13.64 -5.66
C ARG A 11 -21.38 13.09 -4.43
N ARG A 12 -22.37 13.83 -3.92
CA ARG A 12 -23.31 13.33 -2.90
C ARG A 12 -24.08 12.13 -3.47
N LEU A 13 -24.09 11.03 -2.71
CA LEU A 13 -24.79 9.79 -3.07
C LEU A 13 -26.17 9.73 -2.42
N CYS A 14 -26.20 9.79 -1.09
CA CYS A 14 -27.41 9.70 -0.31
C CYS A 14 -27.19 10.29 1.09
N GLN A 15 -28.28 10.36 1.86
CA GLN A 15 -28.24 10.63 3.28
C GLN A 15 -28.98 9.50 3.99
N LEU A 16 -28.34 8.93 5.00
CA LEU A 16 -28.93 7.94 5.90
C LEU A 16 -28.89 8.55 7.29
N ASP A 17 -30.06 8.69 7.91
CA ASP A 17 -30.25 9.43 9.16
C ASP A 17 -29.66 10.85 9.07
N THR A 18 -28.72 11.19 9.97
CA THR A 18 -28.02 12.46 10.01
C THR A 18 -26.74 12.48 9.17
N LYS A 19 -26.36 11.36 8.55
CA LYS A 19 -25.07 11.20 7.88
C LYS A 19 -25.20 11.24 6.36
N THR A 20 -24.50 12.19 5.75
CA THR A 20 -24.42 12.33 4.29
C THR A 20 -23.22 11.57 3.72
N TYR A 21 -23.49 10.73 2.72
CA TYR A 21 -22.48 9.92 2.04
C TYR A 21 -22.15 10.52 0.68
N HIS A 22 -20.86 10.53 0.37
CA HIS A 22 -20.31 11.03 -0.89
C HIS A 22 -19.45 9.95 -1.53
N ALA A 23 -19.45 9.91 -2.86
CA ALA A 23 -18.55 9.05 -3.62
C ALA A 23 -17.09 9.51 -3.44
N PHE A 24 -16.15 8.60 -3.73
CA PHE A 24 -14.77 9.02 -3.94
C PHE A 24 -14.72 9.99 -5.15
N PRO A 25 -13.93 11.08 -5.09
CA PRO A 25 -13.87 12.05 -6.17
C PRO A 25 -13.43 11.46 -7.51
N SER A 26 -13.94 12.02 -8.61
CA SER A 26 -13.47 11.66 -9.94
C SER A 26 -12.07 12.24 -10.21
N LEU A 27 -11.33 11.65 -11.17
CA LEU A 27 -10.04 12.20 -11.58
C LEU A 27 -10.16 13.65 -12.07
N GLN A 28 -11.24 13.98 -12.77
CA GLN A 28 -11.48 15.34 -13.27
C GLN A 28 -11.66 16.33 -12.12
N ALA A 29 -12.42 15.97 -11.08
CA ALA A 29 -12.59 16.81 -9.90
C ALA A 29 -11.25 17.02 -9.17
N MET A 30 -10.40 15.99 -9.12
CA MET A 30 -9.09 16.06 -8.47
C MET A 30 -8.01 16.72 -9.32
N ALA A 31 -8.23 16.93 -10.62
CA ALA A 31 -7.29 17.57 -11.53
C ALA A 31 -7.53 19.08 -11.67
N GLY A 32 -8.61 19.62 -11.08
CA GLY A 32 -8.99 21.03 -11.14
C GLY A 32 -7.90 21.99 -10.68
N ALA A 33 -7.93 23.23 -11.19
CA ALA A 33 -6.91 24.24 -10.94
C ALA A 33 -6.81 24.62 -9.44
N ASP A 34 -7.94 24.69 -8.75
CA ASP A 34 -8.11 25.04 -7.34
C ASP A 34 -7.91 23.86 -6.36
N THR A 35 -7.75 22.62 -6.88
CA THR A 35 -7.74 21.40 -6.05
C THR A 35 -6.66 21.43 -4.97
N GLU A 36 -5.43 21.82 -5.30
CA GLU A 36 -4.34 21.85 -4.32
C GLU A 36 -4.64 22.81 -3.17
N ALA A 37 -5.07 24.04 -3.47
CA ALA A 37 -5.37 25.04 -2.45
C ALA A 37 -6.47 24.55 -1.50
N ARG A 38 -7.57 24.03 -2.05
CA ARG A 38 -8.66 23.45 -1.26
C ARG A 38 -8.22 22.24 -0.43
N LEU A 39 -7.33 21.39 -0.94
CA LEU A 39 -6.77 20.29 -0.15
C LEU A 39 -5.89 20.79 1.01
N ARG A 40 -5.16 21.90 0.83
CA ARG A 40 -4.39 22.52 1.91
C ARG A 40 -5.31 23.03 3.01
N ASP A 41 -6.41 23.69 2.65
CA ASP A 41 -7.43 24.15 3.60
C ASP A 41 -8.06 22.99 4.38
N LEU A 42 -8.15 21.81 3.77
CA LEU A 42 -8.61 20.57 4.42
C LEU A 42 -7.54 19.83 5.25
N GLY A 43 -6.35 20.42 5.41
CA GLY A 43 -5.28 19.88 6.26
C GLY A 43 -4.45 18.78 5.60
N PHE A 44 -4.42 18.66 4.27
CA PHE A 44 -3.54 17.70 3.60
C PHE A 44 -2.05 18.08 3.67
N GLY A 45 -1.74 19.33 4.04
CA GLY A 45 -0.37 19.83 4.13
C GLY A 45 0.38 19.66 2.81
N TYR A 46 1.63 19.20 2.88
CA TYR A 46 2.45 18.99 1.68
C TYR A 46 1.86 17.94 0.71
N ARG A 47 1.01 17.02 1.19
CA ARG A 47 0.39 15.98 0.34
C ARG A 47 -0.67 16.54 -0.59
N ALA A 48 -1.18 17.74 -0.34
CA ALA A 48 -2.15 18.41 -1.21
C ALA A 48 -1.63 18.50 -2.66
N ARG A 49 -0.36 18.91 -2.80
CA ARG A 49 0.34 18.98 -4.08
C ARG A 49 0.38 17.61 -4.77
N PHE A 50 0.80 16.57 -4.05
CA PHE A 50 0.92 15.21 -4.60
C PHE A 50 -0.40 14.66 -5.12
N VAL A 51 -1.49 14.86 -4.38
CA VAL A 51 -2.82 14.40 -4.80
C VAL A 51 -3.27 15.12 -6.08
N SER A 52 -3.16 16.46 -6.12
CA SER A 52 -3.55 17.27 -7.28
C SER A 52 -2.68 16.98 -8.52
N GLU A 53 -1.36 16.95 -8.35
CA GLU A 53 -0.43 16.66 -9.46
C GLU A 53 -0.54 15.21 -9.95
N SER A 54 -0.77 14.24 -9.06
CA SER A 54 -1.00 12.85 -9.46
C SER A 54 -2.26 12.70 -10.29
N ALA A 55 -3.37 13.36 -9.92
CA ALA A 55 -4.60 13.31 -10.71
C ALA A 55 -4.38 13.87 -12.13
N ARG A 56 -3.64 14.98 -12.25
CA ARG A 56 -3.26 15.56 -13.55
C ARG A 56 -2.32 14.65 -14.34
N ALA A 57 -1.33 14.05 -13.69
CA ALA A 57 -0.40 13.11 -14.30
C ALA A 57 -1.13 11.89 -14.84
N VAL A 58 -2.04 11.28 -14.06
CA VAL A 58 -2.86 10.15 -14.51
C VAL A 58 -3.64 10.47 -15.79
N LEU A 59 -4.28 11.65 -15.85
CA LEU A 59 -5.01 12.08 -17.05
C LEU A 59 -4.08 12.29 -18.25
N LYS A 60 -2.89 12.86 -18.03
CA LYS A 60 -1.96 13.24 -19.10
C LYS A 60 -1.09 12.09 -19.61
N THR A 61 -0.63 11.20 -18.73
CA THR A 61 0.43 10.23 -19.04
C THR A 61 -0.02 8.77 -18.90
N LEU A 62 -1.06 8.49 -18.11
CA LEU A 62 -1.56 7.12 -17.88
C LEU A 62 -2.93 6.87 -18.49
N GLY A 63 -3.39 7.68 -19.45
CA GLY A 63 -4.67 7.46 -20.14
C GLY A 63 -5.90 7.54 -19.22
N GLY A 64 -5.80 8.27 -18.10
CA GLY A 64 -6.91 8.46 -17.18
C GLY A 64 -7.29 7.19 -16.41
N ALA A 65 -8.58 7.04 -16.09
CA ALA A 65 -9.09 5.92 -15.31
C ALA A 65 -8.90 4.58 -16.04
N ALA A 66 -9.04 4.56 -17.37
CA ALA A 66 -8.90 3.35 -18.17
C ALA A 66 -7.47 2.81 -18.14
N GLY A 67 -6.45 3.67 -18.27
CA GLY A 67 -5.08 3.19 -18.20
C GLY A 67 -4.65 2.77 -16.79
N LEU A 68 -5.19 3.37 -15.72
CA LEU A 68 -5.03 2.81 -14.36
C LEU A 68 -5.61 1.39 -14.25
N GLN A 69 -6.77 1.12 -14.86
CA GLN A 69 -7.38 -0.21 -14.87
C GLN A 69 -6.53 -1.22 -15.66
N GLN A 70 -5.91 -0.79 -16.76
CA GLN A 70 -5.02 -1.64 -17.58
C GLN A 70 -3.78 -2.12 -16.81
N LEU A 71 -3.36 -1.41 -15.75
CA LEU A 71 -2.25 -1.86 -14.90
C LEU A 71 -2.52 -3.21 -14.20
N ARG A 72 -3.78 -3.67 -14.15
CA ARG A 72 -4.12 -5.03 -13.69
C ARG A 72 -3.58 -6.12 -14.62
N ALA A 73 -3.50 -5.85 -15.92
CA ALA A 73 -3.11 -6.86 -16.91
C ALA A 73 -1.58 -6.97 -17.10
N VAL A 74 -0.82 -5.94 -16.74
CA VAL A 74 0.65 -5.94 -16.89
C VAL A 74 1.34 -6.64 -15.72
N PRO A 75 2.59 -7.14 -15.87
CA PRO A 75 3.35 -7.70 -14.76
C PRO A 75 3.53 -6.72 -13.58
N TYR A 76 3.63 -7.25 -12.36
CA TYR A 76 3.76 -6.46 -11.12
C TYR A 76 4.84 -5.36 -11.20
N GLU A 77 6.05 -5.69 -11.67
CA GLU A 77 7.14 -4.72 -11.76
C GLU A 77 6.82 -3.55 -12.71
N GLN A 78 6.08 -3.81 -13.80
CA GLN A 78 5.67 -2.77 -14.74
C GLN A 78 4.58 -1.87 -14.12
N ALA A 79 3.60 -2.47 -13.44
CA ALA A 79 2.56 -1.71 -12.73
C ALA A 79 3.17 -0.83 -11.63
N ARG A 80 4.07 -1.40 -10.83
CA ARG A 80 4.80 -0.67 -9.78
C ARG A 80 5.62 0.47 -10.35
N HIS A 81 6.39 0.24 -11.42
CA HIS A 81 7.19 1.28 -12.06
C HIS A 81 6.32 2.41 -12.61
N ALA A 82 5.20 2.09 -13.27
CA ALA A 82 4.27 3.09 -13.78
C ALA A 82 3.69 3.96 -12.65
N LEU A 83 3.29 3.35 -11.53
CA LEU A 83 2.77 4.08 -10.37
C LEU A 83 3.83 4.99 -9.72
N CYS A 84 5.08 4.54 -9.63
CA CYS A 84 6.18 5.33 -9.07
C CYS A 84 6.53 6.59 -9.90
N THR A 85 6.01 6.72 -11.13
CA THR A 85 6.14 7.97 -11.89
C THR A 85 5.23 9.09 -11.37
N LEU A 86 4.23 8.75 -10.54
CA LEU A 86 3.26 9.71 -10.02
C LEU A 86 3.84 10.53 -8.85
N PRO A 87 3.57 11.84 -8.79
CA PRO A 87 4.03 12.71 -7.70
C PRO A 87 3.60 12.21 -6.31
N GLY A 88 4.58 11.96 -5.44
CA GLY A 88 4.34 11.49 -4.07
C GLY A 88 4.08 9.99 -3.93
N VAL A 89 4.20 9.21 -5.02
CA VAL A 89 4.10 7.75 -5.01
C VAL A 89 5.50 7.14 -5.04
N GLY A 90 5.99 6.68 -3.89
CA GLY A 90 7.19 5.87 -3.79
C GLY A 90 6.89 4.37 -3.73
N ALA A 91 7.92 3.54 -3.66
CA ALA A 91 7.85 2.07 -3.62
C ALA A 91 6.72 1.53 -2.73
N LYS A 92 6.71 1.92 -1.45
CA LYS A 92 5.69 1.46 -0.49
C LYS A 92 4.27 1.77 -0.95
N VAL A 93 4.03 2.99 -1.45
CA VAL A 93 2.68 3.41 -1.88
C VAL A 93 2.30 2.67 -3.16
N ALA A 94 3.22 2.56 -4.12
CA ALA A 94 2.99 1.77 -5.33
C ALA A 94 2.66 0.32 -5.00
N ASP A 95 3.39 -0.31 -4.08
CA ASP A 95 3.13 -1.69 -3.66
C ASP A 95 1.79 -1.83 -2.95
N CYS A 96 1.37 -0.84 -2.15
CA CYS A 96 0.02 -0.86 -1.56
C CYS A 96 -1.06 -0.87 -2.65
N VAL A 97 -0.91 -0.05 -3.70
CA VAL A 97 -1.85 0.01 -4.82
C VAL A 97 -1.81 -1.31 -5.60
N CYS A 98 -0.61 -1.83 -5.92
CA CYS A 98 -0.44 -3.12 -6.58
C CYS A 98 -1.19 -4.25 -5.84
N LEU A 99 -0.97 -4.36 -4.53
CA LEU A 99 -1.56 -5.40 -3.68
C LEU A 99 -3.07 -5.25 -3.54
N MET A 100 -3.56 -4.03 -3.27
CA MET A 100 -4.94 -3.81 -2.82
C MET A 100 -5.91 -3.43 -3.94
N SER A 101 -5.44 -3.10 -5.15
CA SER A 101 -6.32 -2.68 -6.24
C SER A 101 -5.96 -3.18 -7.65
N LEU A 102 -4.74 -3.70 -7.86
CA LEU A 102 -4.25 -4.13 -9.19
C LEU A 102 -3.99 -5.64 -9.33
N ASP A 103 -4.54 -6.46 -8.42
CA ASP A 103 -4.48 -7.93 -8.47
C ASP A 103 -3.05 -8.50 -8.41
N LYS A 104 -2.11 -7.80 -7.74
CA LYS A 104 -0.72 -8.23 -7.57
C LYS A 104 -0.48 -8.79 -6.16
N ALA A 105 -0.92 -10.03 -5.93
CA ALA A 105 -0.84 -10.68 -4.63
C ALA A 105 0.61 -10.87 -4.11
N GLU A 106 1.59 -10.80 -5.02
CA GLU A 106 3.03 -10.88 -4.74
C GLU A 106 3.64 -9.55 -4.27
N ALA A 107 2.90 -8.44 -4.37
CA ALA A 107 3.37 -7.13 -3.92
C ALA A 107 3.43 -7.08 -2.39
N VAL A 108 4.58 -6.63 -1.84
CA VAL A 108 4.83 -6.58 -0.39
C VAL A 108 5.16 -5.14 0.00
N PRO A 109 4.18 -4.34 0.46
CA PRO A 109 4.45 -2.98 0.91
C PRO A 109 5.33 -2.94 2.15
N VAL A 110 6.57 -2.45 2.04
CA VAL A 110 7.50 -2.37 3.19
C VAL A 110 7.48 -0.95 3.76
N ASP A 111 6.81 -0.77 4.89
CA ASP A 111 6.90 0.44 5.69
C ASP A 111 7.80 0.27 6.92
N THR A 112 7.85 1.28 7.78
CA THR A 112 8.61 1.24 9.01
C THR A 112 8.15 0.13 9.95
N HIS A 113 6.87 -0.24 9.95
CA HIS A 113 6.34 -1.29 10.81
C HIS A 113 6.77 -2.67 10.31
N ILE A 114 6.57 -2.96 9.02
CA ILE A 114 7.03 -4.21 8.40
C ILE A 114 8.54 -4.35 8.47
N TRP A 115 9.28 -3.24 8.38
CA TRP A 115 10.72 -3.23 8.62
C TRP A 115 11.09 -3.66 10.04
N GLN A 116 10.38 -3.18 11.07
CA GLN A 116 10.60 -3.62 12.45
C GLN A 116 10.27 -5.10 12.65
N VAL A 117 9.18 -5.57 12.03
CA VAL A 117 8.79 -7.00 12.04
C VAL A 117 9.87 -7.86 11.37
N ALA A 118 10.34 -7.45 10.19
CA ALA A 118 11.43 -8.11 9.47
C ALA A 118 12.70 -8.18 10.33
N LYS A 119 13.08 -7.06 10.96
CA LYS A 119 14.24 -6.99 11.85
C LYS A 119 14.10 -7.88 13.08
N ARG A 120 12.91 -7.91 13.71
CA ARG A 120 12.64 -8.68 14.93
C ARG A 120 12.68 -10.19 14.68
N TYR A 121 12.06 -10.67 13.61
CA TYR A 121 11.86 -12.10 13.39
C TYR A 121 12.86 -12.71 12.40
N TYR A 122 13.40 -11.91 11.47
CA TYR A 122 14.21 -12.37 10.34
C TYR A 122 15.54 -11.61 10.19
N GLY A 123 15.91 -10.75 11.16
CA GLY A 123 17.09 -9.88 11.05
C GLY A 123 18.42 -10.61 10.81
N GLN A 124 18.57 -11.84 11.33
CA GLN A 124 19.73 -12.69 11.06
C GLN A 124 19.75 -13.21 9.62
N GLU A 125 18.61 -13.63 9.08
CA GLU A 125 18.48 -14.19 7.71
C GLU A 125 18.62 -13.10 6.63
N LEU A 126 18.23 -11.87 6.96
CA LEU A 126 18.29 -10.72 6.07
C LEU A 126 19.65 -9.98 6.12
N GLY A 127 20.59 -10.39 6.98
CA GLY A 127 21.89 -9.71 7.12
C GLY A 127 21.79 -8.21 7.41
N MET A 128 20.73 -7.78 8.11
CA MET A 128 20.35 -6.36 8.20
C MET A 128 21.26 -5.56 9.12
N GLY A 129 22.27 -4.91 8.55
CA GLY A 129 23.06 -3.83 9.20
C GLY A 129 22.52 -2.42 8.95
N ALA A 130 21.50 -2.25 8.10
CA ALA A 130 20.99 -0.94 7.69
C ALA A 130 20.16 -0.24 8.79
N ARG A 131 20.35 1.08 8.94
CA ARG A 131 19.68 1.90 9.96
C ARG A 131 18.34 2.51 9.50
N SER A 132 18.01 2.44 8.21
CA SER A 132 16.79 3.04 7.64
C SER A 132 16.27 2.25 6.42
N VAL A 133 14.99 2.46 6.09
CA VAL A 133 14.33 1.87 4.91
C VAL A 133 14.69 2.69 3.68
N THR A 134 15.70 2.24 2.93
CA THR A 134 16.02 2.75 1.59
C THR A 134 15.29 1.92 0.52
N GLU A 135 15.27 2.38 -0.73
CA GLU A 135 14.71 1.62 -1.87
C GLU A 135 15.36 0.23 -1.99
N ARG A 136 16.67 0.14 -1.75
CA ARG A 136 17.40 -1.13 -1.74
C ARG A 136 16.89 -2.06 -0.64
N VAL A 137 16.77 -1.56 0.59
CA VAL A 137 16.28 -2.32 1.74
C VAL A 137 14.82 -2.73 1.52
N HIS A 138 13.98 -1.85 0.97
CA HIS A 138 12.60 -2.17 0.61
C HIS A 138 12.56 -3.35 -0.37
N ARG A 139 13.38 -3.34 -1.42
CA ARG A 139 13.45 -4.42 -2.40
C ARG A 139 13.96 -5.73 -1.81
N GLU A 140 15.01 -5.68 -0.99
CA GLU A 140 15.58 -6.86 -0.31
C GLU A 140 14.56 -7.53 0.61
N ILE A 141 13.85 -6.76 1.43
CA ILE A 141 12.80 -7.27 2.33
C ILE A 141 11.62 -7.83 1.53
N GLY A 142 11.15 -7.10 0.49
CA GLY A 142 10.08 -7.58 -0.37
C GLY A 142 10.43 -8.90 -1.07
N ASN A 143 11.65 -9.02 -1.58
CA ASN A 143 12.13 -10.25 -2.23
C ASN A 143 12.25 -11.41 -1.24
N PHE A 144 12.71 -11.14 -0.02
CA PHE A 144 12.75 -12.15 1.03
C PHE A 144 11.35 -12.70 1.34
N PHE A 145 10.36 -11.83 1.57
CA PHE A 145 9.00 -12.26 1.86
C PHE A 145 8.34 -12.97 0.67
N ARG A 146 8.60 -12.52 -0.57
CA ARG A 146 8.19 -13.27 -1.78
C ARG A 146 8.83 -14.64 -1.88
N SER A 147 10.12 -14.76 -1.55
CA SER A 147 10.79 -16.07 -1.50
C SER A 147 10.27 -16.97 -0.38
N LEU A 148 9.77 -16.39 0.71
CA LEU A 148 9.27 -17.13 1.87
C LEU A 148 7.82 -17.60 1.69
N TRP A 149 6.94 -16.71 1.21
CA TRP A 149 5.49 -16.94 1.14
C TRP A 149 4.98 -17.17 -0.29
N GLY A 150 5.85 -17.06 -1.29
CA GLY A 150 5.52 -17.33 -2.69
C GLY A 150 4.59 -16.27 -3.30
N PRO A 151 3.70 -16.66 -4.23
CA PRO A 151 2.93 -15.73 -5.06
C PRO A 151 1.88 -14.91 -4.28
N TYR A 152 1.54 -15.30 -3.05
CA TYR A 152 0.58 -14.60 -2.19
C TYR A 152 1.26 -13.88 -1.02
N ALA A 153 2.54 -13.50 -1.16
CA ALA A 153 3.31 -12.88 -0.09
C ALA A 153 2.67 -11.62 0.50
N GLY A 154 2.01 -10.78 -0.31
CA GLY A 154 1.29 -9.61 0.19
C GLY A 154 0.09 -9.96 1.06
N TRP A 155 -0.56 -11.09 0.80
CA TRP A 155 -1.68 -11.57 1.61
C TRP A 155 -1.19 -12.14 2.95
N ALA A 156 -0.11 -12.92 2.92
CA ALA A 156 0.55 -13.39 4.14
C ALA A 156 1.02 -12.22 5.01
N GLN A 157 1.57 -11.17 4.38
CA GLN A 157 1.92 -9.93 5.07
C GLN A 157 0.71 -9.26 5.72
N ALA A 158 -0.47 -9.22 5.06
CA ALA A 158 -1.66 -8.61 5.63
C ALA A 158 -2.09 -9.31 6.94
N VAL A 159 -1.98 -10.64 7.01
CA VAL A 159 -2.23 -11.40 8.25
C VAL A 159 -1.25 -11.00 9.34
N LEU A 160 0.05 -10.96 9.02
CA LEU A 160 1.10 -10.57 9.97
C LEU A 160 0.91 -9.13 10.48
N PHE A 161 0.57 -8.21 9.57
CA PHE A 161 0.28 -6.81 9.91
C PHE A 161 -0.91 -6.70 10.85
N CYS A 162 -2.01 -7.41 10.57
CA CYS A 162 -3.18 -7.44 11.45
C CYS A 162 -2.85 -7.98 12.84
N ALA A 163 -2.04 -9.04 12.93
CA ALA A 163 -1.63 -9.62 14.20
C ALA A 163 -0.75 -8.68 15.05
N ASP A 164 0.05 -7.80 14.42
CA ASP A 164 0.95 -6.87 15.13
C ASP A 164 0.32 -5.49 15.42
N LEU A 165 -0.96 -5.28 15.09
CA LEU A 165 -1.68 -4.07 15.52
C LEU A 165 -1.86 -4.08 17.04
N ARG A 166 -1.52 -2.97 17.71
CA ARG A 166 -1.56 -2.81 19.18
C ARG A 166 -2.84 -3.30 19.84
N LYS A 167 -3.99 -3.09 19.19
CA LYS A 167 -5.31 -3.54 19.66
C LYS A 167 -5.37 -5.06 19.92
N TYR A 168 -4.56 -5.86 19.23
CA TYR A 168 -4.47 -7.31 19.38
C TYR A 168 -3.26 -7.76 20.23
N GLN A 169 -2.36 -6.83 20.57
CA GLN A 169 -1.22 -7.09 21.46
C GLN A 169 -1.60 -6.97 22.94
N GLU A 170 -2.64 -6.18 23.27
CA GLU A 170 -3.11 -5.95 24.65
C GLU A 170 -4.00 -7.08 25.17
N SER A 171 -4.58 -7.92 24.29
CA SER A 171 -5.43 -9.06 24.67
C SER A 171 -4.70 -10.39 24.79
N SER A 172 -3.38 -10.43 24.54
CA SER A 172 -2.62 -11.67 24.56
C SER A 172 -1.88 -11.85 25.89
N ASP A 173 -2.22 -12.94 26.57
CA ASP A 173 -1.49 -13.60 27.65
C ASP A 173 0.03 -13.31 27.62
N PRO A 174 0.68 -12.90 28.72
CA PRO A 174 2.12 -12.65 28.76
C PRO A 174 2.99 -13.80 28.23
N ASP A 175 2.51 -15.05 28.25
CA ASP A 175 3.21 -16.21 27.65
C ASP A 175 3.07 -16.32 26.12
N ALA A 176 2.10 -15.64 25.51
CA ALA A 176 1.87 -15.67 24.06
C ALA A 176 2.90 -14.84 23.27
N LYS A 177 3.62 -13.92 23.92
CA LYS A 177 4.65 -13.07 23.27
C LYS A 177 5.79 -13.85 22.61
N HIS A 178 5.97 -15.13 22.98
CA HIS A 178 7.00 -16.01 22.43
C HIS A 178 6.48 -17.02 21.38
N ARG A 179 5.17 -17.06 21.09
CA ARG A 179 4.60 -17.93 20.04
C ARG A 179 4.38 -17.18 18.72
N CYS A 180 5.42 -16.50 18.22
CA CYS A 180 5.41 -16.13 16.80
C CYS A 180 5.83 -17.36 16.00
N VAL A 181 4.89 -17.93 15.25
CA VAL A 181 5.19 -19.04 14.34
C VAL A 181 6.14 -18.52 13.28
N LYS A 182 7.43 -18.84 13.41
CA LYS A 182 8.36 -18.73 12.29
C LYS A 182 7.82 -19.63 11.19
N VAL A 183 7.31 -19.05 10.11
CA VAL A 183 7.04 -19.80 8.89
C VAL A 183 8.40 -20.24 8.38
N ALA A 184 8.78 -21.50 8.64
CA ALA A 184 9.97 -22.09 8.06
C ALA A 184 9.80 -22.15 6.54
N ARG A 185 10.89 -22.07 5.77
CA ARG A 185 10.86 -22.36 4.33
C ARG A 185 10.37 -23.80 4.15
N SER A 186 9.08 -23.98 3.88
CA SER A 186 8.56 -25.25 3.40
C SER A 186 9.00 -25.38 1.95
N THR A 187 9.82 -26.39 1.64
CA THR A 187 9.93 -26.92 0.29
C THR A 187 8.52 -27.30 -0.16
N LEU A 188 7.89 -26.46 -0.99
CA LEU A 188 6.63 -26.82 -1.65
C LEU A 188 6.88 -28.12 -2.42
N PRO A 189 6.06 -29.16 -2.25
CA PRO A 189 6.17 -30.36 -3.07
C PRO A 189 5.94 -29.93 -4.53
N THR A 190 6.85 -30.35 -5.40
CA THR A 190 6.72 -30.24 -6.84
C THR A 190 5.40 -30.90 -7.23
N LEU A 191 4.40 -30.08 -7.58
CA LEU A 191 3.20 -30.58 -8.25
C LEU A 191 3.64 -31.05 -9.63
N THR A 192 3.98 -32.33 -9.70
CA THR A 192 4.15 -33.05 -10.96
C THR A 192 2.76 -33.20 -11.57
N SER A 193 2.61 -32.69 -12.80
CA SER A 193 1.50 -33.05 -13.68
C SER A 193 1.79 -34.38 -14.35
#